data_AF-A0A0K9XZ88-F1
#
_entry.id   AF-A0A0K9XZ88-F1
#
_cell.length_a   1.000
_cell.length_b   1.000
_cell.length_c   1.000
_cell.angle_alpha   90.00
_cell.angle_beta   90.00
_cell.angle_gamma   90.00
#
_symmetry.space_group_name_H-M   'P 1'
#
loop_
_entity.id
_entity.type
_entity.pdbx_description
1 polymer ?
#
loop_
_entity_poly.entity_id
_entity_poly.type
_entity_poly.pdbx_seq_one_letter_code
_entity_poly.pdbx_strand_id
1 'polypeptide(L)'
;MNLFERYISFFSVEWKEKYEAILAEEHLEILSKNILKFKDQNLDWDLPFFNEEIKIDRDESFNKFIMILKSENSAEIKAKHLEEISFEHWLNILGQRLTSASIHDENAIPPLRNLLIEACEKPFNDEITTAQRAWEKHVGRMDDQFWGEVKGNNQQKQQMVMKKINNILDNKTWWNVFFHYKHELVYEVREKGGHGIRWSHGGKNLIGFLEVFMNE
;
A
#
# COMPACT_ATOMS: atom_id res chain seq x y z
N MET A 1 -20.23 0.29 -0.16
CA MET A 1 -20.65 1.44 0.67
C MET A 1 -19.47 1.85 1.53
N ASN A 2 -18.99 3.07 1.37
CA ASN A 2 -17.93 3.63 2.19
C ASN A 2 -18.45 3.84 3.63
N LEU A 3 -17.78 3.26 4.62
CA LEU A 3 -18.21 3.33 6.02
C LEU A 3 -17.96 4.71 6.63
N PHE A 4 -17.06 5.51 6.05
CA PHE A 4 -16.50 6.72 6.65
C PHE A 4 -17.07 8.03 6.06
N GLU A 5 -17.58 8.01 4.83
CA GLU A 5 -18.00 9.20 4.08
C GLU A 5 -18.90 10.16 4.89
N ARG A 6 -19.88 9.61 5.61
CA ARG A 6 -20.82 10.38 6.46
C ARG A 6 -20.20 11.04 7.68
N TYR A 7 -18.95 10.74 8.03
CA TYR A 7 -18.25 11.32 9.17
C TYR A 7 -17.26 12.42 8.75
N ILE A 8 -16.85 12.45 7.47
CA ILE A 8 -15.80 13.34 6.98
C ILE A 8 -16.13 14.81 7.26
N SER A 9 -17.38 15.23 7.03
CA SER A 9 -17.80 16.61 7.30
C SER A 9 -17.65 17.02 8.76
N PHE A 10 -17.67 16.06 9.70
CA PHE A 10 -17.60 16.29 11.14
C PHE A 10 -16.19 16.20 11.72
N PHE A 11 -15.19 15.75 10.95
CA PHE A 11 -13.80 15.88 11.39
C PHE A 11 -13.40 17.37 11.50
N SER A 12 -12.64 17.69 12.53
CA SER A 12 -12.02 18.98 12.79
C SER A 12 -11.12 19.40 11.63
N VAL A 13 -10.90 20.70 11.50
CA VAL A 13 -10.07 21.26 10.43
C VAL A 13 -8.63 20.83 10.61
N GLU A 14 -8.13 20.88 11.84
CA GLU A 14 -6.77 20.52 12.20
C GLU A 14 -6.48 19.04 11.91
N TRP A 15 -7.43 18.15 12.20
CA TRP A 15 -7.27 16.73 11.89
C TRP A 15 -7.27 16.49 10.37
N LYS A 16 -8.18 17.15 9.63
CA LYS A 16 -8.22 17.05 8.16
C LYS A 16 -6.95 17.55 7.50
N GLU A 17 -6.43 18.69 7.93
CA GLU A 17 -5.21 19.27 7.37
C GLU A 17 -4.00 18.35 7.61
N LYS A 18 -3.91 17.75 8.79
CA LYS A 18 -2.81 16.84 9.14
C LYS A 18 -2.89 15.50 8.39
N TYR A 19 -4.09 14.94 8.27
CA TYR A 19 -4.29 13.58 7.77
C TYR A 19 -4.99 13.53 6.41
N GLU A 20 -5.02 14.62 5.65
CA GLU A 20 -5.80 14.77 4.40
C GLU A 20 -5.66 13.58 3.47
N ALA A 21 -4.44 13.07 3.30
CA ALA A 21 -4.16 11.97 2.41
C ALA A 21 -5.03 10.73 2.70
N ILE A 22 -5.29 10.37 3.97
CA ILE A 22 -6.11 9.19 4.33
C ILE A 22 -7.58 9.35 3.93
N LEU A 23 -8.04 10.58 3.72
CA LEU A 23 -9.41 10.91 3.32
C LEU A 23 -9.64 10.78 1.82
N ALA A 24 -8.61 10.44 1.03
CA ALA A 24 -8.78 10.11 -0.37
C ALA A 24 -9.74 8.91 -0.53
N GLU A 25 -10.58 8.98 -1.56
CA GLU A 25 -11.63 7.98 -1.83
C GLU A 25 -11.06 6.54 -1.86
N GLU A 26 -9.92 6.34 -2.54
CA GLU A 26 -9.23 5.04 -2.62
C GLU A 26 -8.93 4.45 -1.23
N HIS A 27 -8.42 5.26 -0.30
CA HIS A 27 -8.06 4.76 1.03
C HIS A 27 -9.29 4.52 1.89
N LEU A 28 -10.31 5.38 1.83
CA LEU A 28 -11.56 5.18 2.56
C LEU A 28 -12.30 3.92 2.11
N GLU A 29 -12.26 3.60 0.82
CA GLU A 29 -12.78 2.35 0.27
C GLU A 29 -12.01 1.13 0.80
N ILE A 30 -10.67 1.20 0.83
CA ILE A 30 -9.81 0.13 1.36
C ILE A 30 -10.09 -0.08 2.85
N LEU A 31 -10.14 0.99 3.66
CA LEU A 31 -10.47 0.92 5.08
C LEU A 31 -11.82 0.23 5.29
N SER A 32 -12.84 0.65 4.55
CA SER A 32 -14.18 0.07 4.61
C SER A 32 -14.17 -1.42 4.25
N LYS A 33 -13.49 -1.78 3.17
CA LYS A 33 -13.37 -3.16 2.68
C LYS A 33 -12.64 -4.04 3.68
N ASN A 34 -11.55 -3.56 4.27
CA ASN A 34 -10.77 -4.30 5.26
C ASN A 34 -11.58 -4.53 6.54
N ILE A 35 -12.34 -3.53 7.02
CA ILE A 35 -13.22 -3.69 8.18
C ILE A 35 -14.31 -4.73 7.92
N LEU A 36 -14.88 -4.77 6.71
CA LEU A 36 -15.87 -5.79 6.35
C LEU A 36 -15.24 -7.19 6.29
N LYS A 37 -14.10 -7.33 5.60
CA LYS A 37 -13.36 -8.60 5.53
C LYS A 37 -12.92 -9.12 6.90
N PHE A 38 -12.53 -8.22 7.81
CA PHE A 38 -12.20 -8.57 9.19
C PHE A 38 -13.40 -9.22 9.90
N LYS A 39 -14.59 -8.62 9.78
CA LYS A 39 -15.83 -9.16 10.37
C LYS A 39 -16.20 -10.52 9.79
N ASP A 40 -15.94 -10.72 8.51
CA ASP A 40 -16.23 -11.97 7.80
C ASP A 40 -15.13 -13.03 7.95
N GLN A 41 -14.09 -12.78 8.77
CA GLN A 41 -12.94 -13.65 9.00
C GLN A 41 -12.21 -14.06 7.70
N ASN A 42 -12.16 -13.14 6.73
CA ASN A 42 -11.65 -13.38 5.38
C ASN A 42 -10.47 -12.45 5.03
N LEU A 43 -9.57 -12.25 5.99
CA LEU A 43 -8.30 -11.53 5.78
C LEU A 43 -7.16 -12.53 5.64
N ASP A 44 -6.52 -12.52 4.47
CA ASP A 44 -5.29 -13.28 4.18
C ASP A 44 -4.10 -12.32 4.20
N TRP A 45 -3.50 -12.15 5.38
CA TRP A 45 -2.43 -11.17 5.65
C TRP A 45 -1.09 -11.80 6.04
N ASP A 46 -1.04 -13.12 6.08
CA ASP A 46 0.18 -13.84 6.48
C ASP A 46 1.19 -13.96 5.35
N LEU A 47 0.75 -13.74 4.11
CA LEU A 47 1.58 -13.88 2.91
C LEU A 47 1.80 -12.54 2.20
N PRO A 48 2.98 -12.31 1.60
CA PRO A 48 4.18 -13.14 1.70
C PRO A 48 4.72 -13.19 3.13
N PHE A 49 5.35 -14.31 3.48
CA PHE A 49 6.05 -14.45 4.75
C PHE A 49 7.37 -13.67 4.70
N PHE A 50 7.65 -12.92 5.76
CA PHE A 50 8.91 -12.22 5.95
C PHE A 50 9.36 -12.39 7.40
N ASN A 51 10.52 -12.99 7.62
CA ASN A 51 11.02 -13.33 8.96
C ASN A 51 11.31 -12.10 9.84
N GLU A 52 11.66 -10.95 9.24
CA GLU A 52 11.85 -9.68 9.97
C GLU A 52 10.54 -8.89 10.20
N GLU A 53 9.38 -9.42 9.78
CA GLU A 53 8.11 -8.75 9.99
C GLU A 53 7.75 -8.70 11.49
N ILE A 54 7.45 -7.49 11.97
CA ILE A 54 6.91 -7.28 13.31
C ILE A 54 5.41 -7.57 13.29
N LYS A 55 4.97 -8.56 14.07
CA LYS A 55 3.55 -8.87 14.25
C LYS A 55 2.87 -7.81 15.12
N ILE A 56 1.74 -7.32 14.63
CA ILE A 56 0.91 -6.31 15.30
C ILE A 56 -0.41 -6.89 15.74
N ASP A 57 -0.96 -6.36 16.83
CA ASP A 57 -2.32 -6.64 17.28
C ASP A 57 -3.33 -5.91 16.37
N ARG A 58 -3.70 -6.59 15.29
CA ARG A 58 -4.71 -6.10 14.36
C ARG A 58 -6.10 -6.17 14.96
N ASP A 59 -6.38 -7.16 15.80
CA ASP A 59 -7.69 -7.30 16.46
C ASP A 59 -7.99 -6.08 17.31
N GLU A 60 -7.01 -5.58 18.07
CA GLU A 60 -7.13 -4.34 18.82
C GLU A 60 -7.52 -3.17 17.89
N SER A 61 -6.76 -3.00 16.81
CA SER A 61 -6.96 -1.91 15.85
C SER A 61 -8.36 -1.96 15.23
N PHE A 62 -8.78 -3.10 14.69
CA PHE A 62 -10.10 -3.27 14.09
C PHE A 62 -11.22 -3.09 15.10
N ASN A 63 -11.09 -3.63 16.30
CA ASN A 63 -12.13 -3.56 17.32
C ASN A 63 -12.40 -2.12 17.76
N LYS A 64 -11.37 -1.26 17.90
CA LYS A 64 -11.55 0.17 18.20
C LYS A 64 -12.50 0.84 17.18
N PHE A 65 -12.23 0.66 15.89
CA PHE A 65 -13.07 1.24 14.83
C PHE A 65 -14.46 0.61 14.80
N ILE A 66 -14.56 -0.71 14.91
CA ILE A 66 -15.84 -1.41 14.86
C ILE A 66 -16.75 -0.97 16.02
N MET A 67 -16.21 -0.81 17.22
CA MET A 67 -16.97 -0.34 18.39
C MET A 67 -17.53 1.07 18.15
N ILE A 68 -16.72 2.00 17.63
CA ILE A 68 -17.18 3.37 17.33
C ILE A 68 -18.25 3.34 16.24
N LEU A 69 -17.98 2.64 15.13
CA LEU A 69 -18.89 2.57 13.99
C LEU A 69 -20.25 1.94 14.35
N LYS A 70 -20.26 0.93 15.22
CA LYS A 70 -21.47 0.24 15.70
C LYS A 70 -22.21 0.96 16.83
N SER A 71 -21.59 1.90 17.54
CA SER A 71 -22.24 2.62 18.63
C SER A 71 -23.52 3.36 18.17
N GLU A 72 -24.44 3.65 19.09
CA GLU A 72 -25.67 4.41 18.78
C GLU A 72 -25.43 5.93 18.72
N ASN A 73 -24.18 6.37 18.86
CA ASN A 73 -23.79 7.77 18.86
C ASN A 73 -24.08 8.47 17.52
N SER A 74 -24.26 9.79 17.59
CA SER A 74 -24.40 10.64 16.40
C SER A 74 -23.14 10.60 15.53
N ALA A 75 -23.27 10.99 14.25
CA ALA A 75 -22.15 11.07 13.33
C ALA A 75 -21.02 11.99 13.83
N GLU A 76 -21.38 13.10 14.47
CA GLU A 76 -20.43 14.04 15.06
C GLU A 76 -19.64 13.42 16.23
N ILE A 77 -20.32 12.71 17.15
CA ILE A 77 -19.65 12.06 18.28
C ILE A 77 -18.74 10.92 17.78
N LYS A 78 -19.19 10.14 16.78
CA LYS A 78 -18.36 9.10 16.16
C LYS A 78 -17.13 9.69 15.49
N ALA A 79 -17.25 10.82 14.79
CA ALA A 79 -16.12 11.50 14.19
C ALA A 79 -15.08 11.90 15.25
N LYS A 80 -15.51 12.51 16.37
CA LYS A 80 -14.61 12.86 17.48
C LYS A 80 -13.86 11.63 18.04
N HIS A 81 -14.56 10.53 18.30
CA HIS A 81 -13.89 9.31 18.76
C HIS A 81 -12.95 8.70 17.71
N LEU A 82 -13.26 8.85 16.41
CA LEU A 82 -12.38 8.41 15.33
C LEU A 82 -11.09 9.25 15.29
N GLU A 83 -11.14 10.54 15.63
CA GLU A 83 -9.96 11.41 15.72
C GLU A 83 -9.05 11.07 16.89
N GLU A 84 -9.63 10.61 18.00
CA GLU A 84 -8.90 10.20 19.21
C GLU A 84 -8.11 8.90 19.03
N ILE A 85 -8.40 8.13 17.97
CA ILE A 85 -7.64 6.92 17.66
C ILE A 85 -6.23 7.30 17.17
N SER A 86 -5.21 6.73 17.81
CA SER A 86 -3.81 6.80 17.36
C SER A 86 -3.70 6.45 15.88
N PHE A 87 -2.94 7.25 15.13
CA PHE A 87 -2.87 7.14 13.67
C PHE A 87 -2.29 5.79 13.20
N GLU A 88 -1.48 5.13 14.03
CA GLU A 88 -0.99 3.78 13.77
C GLU A 88 -2.14 2.79 13.52
N HIS A 89 -3.28 2.91 14.23
CA HIS A 89 -4.42 2.02 14.04
C HIS A 89 -5.13 2.28 12.71
N TRP A 90 -5.12 3.52 12.20
CA TRP A 90 -5.61 3.82 10.85
C TRP A 90 -4.77 3.09 9.80
N LEU A 91 -3.44 3.13 9.94
CA LEU A 91 -2.52 2.44 9.04
C LEU A 91 -2.64 0.90 9.15
N ASN A 92 -2.84 0.38 10.36
CA ASN A 92 -3.06 -1.05 10.59
C ASN A 92 -4.32 -1.54 9.87
N ILE A 93 -5.44 -0.81 9.93
CA ILE A 93 -6.66 -1.16 9.20
C ILE A 93 -6.49 -0.98 7.69
N LEU A 94 -5.73 0.03 7.26
CA LEU A 94 -5.40 0.22 5.85
C LEU A 94 -4.55 -0.96 5.30
N GLY A 95 -3.88 -1.69 6.19
CA GLY A 95 -3.20 -2.95 5.91
C GLY A 95 -1.68 -2.84 5.92
N GLN A 96 -1.10 -1.80 6.55
CA GLN A 96 0.35 -1.67 6.66
C GLN A 96 0.92 -2.92 7.34
N ARG A 97 2.04 -3.41 6.84
CA ARG A 97 2.85 -4.46 7.49
C ARG A 97 4.17 -3.85 7.93
N LEU A 98 4.69 -4.28 9.09
CA LEU A 98 5.73 -3.55 9.79
C LEU A 98 7.06 -4.30 9.83
N THR A 99 8.13 -3.52 9.87
CA THR A 99 9.51 -3.94 10.08
C THR A 99 10.16 -2.95 11.07
N SER A 100 11.36 -3.23 11.56
CA SER A 100 12.05 -2.34 12.51
C SER A 100 12.30 -0.92 11.98
N ALA A 101 12.37 -0.73 10.67
CA ALA A 101 12.59 0.57 10.02
C ALA A 101 11.31 1.27 9.56
N SER A 102 10.13 0.71 9.85
CA SER A 102 8.83 1.27 9.46
C SER A 102 8.57 2.61 10.14
N ILE A 103 7.80 3.45 9.47
CA ILE A 103 7.16 4.62 10.07
C ILE A 103 5.67 4.36 10.26
N HIS A 104 5.05 5.03 11.23
CA HIS A 104 3.68 4.77 11.68
C HIS A 104 2.86 6.06 11.86
N ASP A 105 3.33 7.17 11.29
CA ASP A 105 2.67 8.48 11.31
C ASP A 105 1.99 8.77 9.96
N GLU A 106 1.44 9.98 9.80
CA GLU A 106 0.79 10.42 8.57
C GLU A 106 1.65 10.28 7.30
N ASN A 107 2.98 10.28 7.42
CA ASN A 107 3.88 10.09 6.28
C ASN A 107 3.92 8.62 5.82
N ALA A 108 3.31 7.69 6.56
CA ALA A 108 3.18 6.30 6.14
C ALA A 108 1.94 6.05 5.26
N ILE A 109 1.07 7.06 5.05
CA ILE A 109 -0.11 6.93 4.20
C ILE A 109 0.37 6.55 2.77
N PRO A 110 -0.12 5.44 2.20
CA PRO A 110 0.36 4.95 0.93
C PRO A 110 0.00 5.93 -0.20
N PRO A 111 0.85 6.11 -1.21
CA PRO A 111 0.51 6.92 -2.38
C PRO A 111 -0.67 6.33 -3.14
N LEU A 112 -1.45 7.20 -3.78
CA LEU A 112 -2.57 6.79 -4.63
C LEU A 112 -2.09 5.97 -5.82
N ARG A 113 -2.95 5.04 -6.28
CA ARG A 113 -2.60 4.12 -7.37
C ARG A 113 -2.19 4.85 -8.65
N ASN A 114 -2.92 5.90 -9.04
CA ASN A 114 -2.62 6.66 -10.24
C ASN A 114 -1.21 7.24 -10.22
N LEU A 115 -0.77 7.79 -9.08
CA LEU A 115 0.57 8.35 -8.92
C LEU A 115 1.66 7.28 -9.07
N LEU A 116 1.42 6.07 -8.52
CA LEU A 116 2.33 4.94 -8.67
C LEU A 116 2.46 4.49 -10.14
N ILE A 117 1.35 4.47 -10.87
CA ILE A 117 1.30 4.15 -12.31
C ILE A 117 2.01 5.21 -13.13
N GLU A 118 1.72 6.49 -12.89
CA GLU A 118 2.39 7.62 -13.55
C GLU A 118 3.91 7.55 -13.37
N ALA A 119 4.39 7.25 -12.17
CA ALA A 119 5.82 7.09 -11.89
C ALA A 119 6.46 5.94 -12.68
N CYS A 120 5.70 4.89 -13.01
CA CYS A 120 6.16 3.78 -13.84
C CYS A 120 6.22 4.16 -15.33
N GLU A 121 5.27 4.97 -15.78
CA GLU A 121 5.12 5.40 -17.18
C GLU A 121 6.04 6.56 -17.57
N LYS A 122 6.69 7.21 -16.60
CA LYS A 122 7.71 8.24 -16.86
C LYS A 122 8.74 7.78 -17.91
N PRO A 123 9.05 8.58 -18.93
CA PRO A 123 10.04 8.23 -19.92
C PRO A 123 11.42 8.09 -19.27
N PHE A 124 12.12 7.00 -19.58
CA PHE A 124 13.54 6.86 -19.26
C PHE A 124 14.39 7.50 -20.36
N ASN A 125 13.93 7.38 -21.60
CA ASN A 125 14.43 8.09 -22.79
C ASN A 125 13.27 8.23 -23.79
N ASP A 126 13.56 8.63 -25.02
CA ASP A 126 12.56 8.86 -26.08
C ASP A 126 11.84 7.59 -26.57
N GLU A 127 12.32 6.39 -26.18
CA GLU A 127 11.80 5.11 -26.67
C GLU A 127 11.11 4.26 -25.60
N ILE A 128 11.56 4.35 -24.34
CA ILE A 128 11.17 3.42 -23.27
C ILE A 128 10.83 4.12 -21.97
N THR A 129 9.93 3.51 -21.20
CA THR A 129 9.56 3.97 -19.86
C THR A 129 10.56 3.52 -18.79
N THR A 130 10.52 4.17 -17.64
CA THR A 130 11.29 3.81 -16.45
C THR A 130 10.94 2.39 -15.99
N ALA A 131 9.66 2.01 -16.04
CA ALA A 131 9.23 0.65 -15.74
C ALA A 131 9.79 -0.38 -16.71
N GLN A 132 9.76 -0.13 -18.03
CA GLN A 132 10.37 -1.05 -18.99
C GLN A 132 11.86 -1.24 -18.69
N ARG A 133 12.60 -0.13 -18.48
CA ARG A 133 14.04 -0.19 -18.18
C ARG A 133 14.32 -0.96 -16.89
N ALA A 134 13.54 -0.73 -15.84
CA ALA A 134 13.68 -1.43 -14.56
C ALA A 134 13.41 -2.92 -14.71
N TRP A 135 12.39 -3.30 -15.49
CA TRP A 135 11.99 -4.69 -15.72
C TRP A 135 13.05 -5.44 -16.52
N GLU A 136 13.56 -4.86 -17.60
CA GLU A 136 14.62 -5.46 -18.42
C GLU A 136 15.91 -5.73 -17.62
N LYS A 137 16.21 -4.91 -16.60
CA LYS A 137 17.35 -5.14 -15.67
C LYS A 137 17.07 -6.18 -14.59
N HIS A 138 15.79 -6.45 -14.32
CA HIS A 138 15.34 -7.32 -13.24
C HIS A 138 15.12 -8.75 -13.73
N VAL A 139 14.62 -8.92 -14.96
CA VAL A 139 14.50 -10.24 -15.59
C VAL A 139 15.86 -10.92 -15.63
N GLY A 140 15.92 -12.16 -15.15
CA GLY A 140 17.15 -12.97 -15.10
C GLY A 140 17.96 -12.85 -13.81
N ARG A 141 17.51 -12.08 -12.81
CA ARG A 141 18.12 -12.09 -11.47
C ARG A 141 17.76 -13.32 -10.65
N MET A 142 16.55 -13.85 -10.86
CA MET A 142 16.13 -15.14 -10.35
C MET A 142 15.72 -16.05 -11.50
N ASP A 143 15.89 -17.34 -11.30
CA ASP A 143 15.34 -18.38 -12.15
C ASP A 143 13.86 -18.61 -11.79
N ASP A 144 13.05 -17.57 -11.99
CA ASP A 144 11.60 -17.63 -11.86
C ASP A 144 10.91 -17.24 -13.17
N GLN A 145 9.67 -17.68 -13.34
CA GLN A 145 8.83 -17.32 -14.48
C GLN A 145 7.89 -16.13 -14.20
N PHE A 146 7.96 -15.54 -13.01
CA PHE A 146 7.04 -14.49 -12.59
C PHE A 146 7.19 -13.25 -13.47
N TRP A 147 8.42 -12.81 -13.73
CA TRP A 147 8.68 -11.62 -14.54
C TRP A 147 8.63 -11.87 -16.05
N GLY A 148 8.56 -13.13 -16.47
CA GLY A 148 8.54 -13.52 -17.88
C GLY A 148 9.87 -13.26 -18.60
N GLU A 149 9.81 -13.20 -19.93
CA GLU A 149 10.99 -13.03 -20.78
C GLU A 149 11.00 -11.66 -21.47
N VAL A 150 12.18 -11.07 -21.60
CA VAL A 150 12.37 -9.82 -22.36
C VAL A 150 12.32 -10.12 -23.86
N LYS A 151 11.11 -10.15 -24.43
CA LYS A 151 10.88 -10.38 -25.87
C LYS A 151 9.85 -9.40 -26.45
N GLY A 152 9.97 -9.15 -27.76
CA GLY A 152 9.09 -8.24 -28.50
C GLY A 152 9.63 -6.81 -28.62
N ASN A 153 8.86 -5.96 -29.32
CA ASN A 153 9.18 -4.55 -29.49
C ASN A 153 8.88 -3.72 -28.22
N ASN A 154 9.29 -2.45 -28.17
CA ASN A 154 9.12 -1.61 -26.97
C ASN A 154 7.66 -1.47 -26.54
N GLN A 155 6.72 -1.32 -27.49
CA GLN A 155 5.29 -1.24 -27.16
C GLN A 155 4.78 -2.51 -26.47
N GLN A 156 5.15 -3.68 -26.99
CA GLN A 156 4.77 -4.98 -26.42
C GLN A 156 5.38 -5.17 -25.02
N LYS A 157 6.66 -4.82 -24.85
CA LYS A 157 7.35 -4.87 -23.56
C LYS A 157 6.71 -3.96 -22.52
N GLN A 158 6.35 -2.72 -22.91
CA GLN A 158 5.66 -1.78 -22.03
C GLN A 158 4.28 -2.29 -21.60
N GLN A 159 3.48 -2.80 -22.53
CA GLN A 159 2.19 -3.41 -22.20
C GLN A 159 2.34 -4.58 -21.23
N MET A 160 3.36 -5.43 -21.43
CA MET A 160 3.62 -6.58 -20.59
C MET A 160 4.01 -6.18 -19.16
N VAL A 161 4.96 -5.26 -19.00
CA VAL A 161 5.38 -4.79 -17.66
C VAL A 161 4.26 -4.05 -16.95
N MET A 162 3.48 -3.22 -17.65
CA MET A 162 2.34 -2.53 -17.04
C MET A 162 1.24 -3.49 -16.61
N LYS A 163 1.02 -4.59 -17.34
CA LYS A 163 0.11 -5.67 -16.90
C LYS A 163 0.60 -6.31 -15.61
N LYS A 164 1.91 -6.53 -15.45
CA LYS A 164 2.50 -7.07 -14.22
C LYS A 164 2.38 -6.09 -13.04
N ILE A 165 2.66 -4.81 -13.28
CA ILE A 165 2.51 -3.76 -12.26
C ILE A 165 1.07 -3.69 -11.75
N ASN A 166 0.10 -3.64 -12.66
CA ASN A 166 -1.31 -3.62 -12.28
C ASN A 166 -1.71 -4.88 -11.50
N ASN A 167 -1.26 -6.06 -11.94
CA ASN A 167 -1.53 -7.31 -11.23
C ASN A 167 -0.99 -7.29 -9.79
N ILE A 168 0.23 -6.81 -9.57
CA ILE A 168 0.80 -6.67 -8.23
C ILE A 168 0.00 -5.69 -7.39
N LEU A 169 -0.37 -4.52 -7.92
CA LEU A 169 -1.15 -3.51 -7.19
C LEU A 169 -2.57 -3.97 -6.83
N ASP A 170 -3.20 -4.77 -7.70
CA ASP A 170 -4.53 -5.35 -7.52
C ASP A 170 -4.53 -6.48 -6.49
N ASN A 171 -3.46 -7.28 -6.47
CA ASN A 171 -3.34 -8.47 -5.63
C ASN A 171 -2.31 -8.30 -4.50
N LYS A 172 -1.97 -7.06 -4.16
CA LYS A 172 -1.04 -6.79 -3.05
C LYS A 172 -1.61 -7.31 -1.74
N THR A 173 -0.77 -8.02 -0.99
CA THR A 173 -1.09 -8.53 0.36
C THR A 173 -0.10 -8.00 1.39
N TRP A 174 0.95 -7.30 0.94
CA TRP A 174 1.92 -6.63 1.77
C TRP A 174 2.22 -5.26 1.21
N TRP A 175 2.23 -4.26 2.09
CA TRP A 175 2.77 -2.94 1.79
C TRP A 175 3.34 -2.31 3.06
N ASN A 176 4.33 -1.43 2.88
CA ASN A 176 4.97 -0.72 3.98
C ASN A 176 5.60 0.59 3.50
N VAL A 177 5.81 1.51 4.44
CA VAL A 177 6.64 2.70 4.29
C VAL A 177 7.73 2.66 5.35
N PHE A 178 8.99 2.66 4.94
CA PHE A 178 10.13 2.44 5.84
C PHE A 178 11.42 3.09 5.33
N PHE A 179 12.39 3.27 6.22
CA PHE A 179 13.72 3.77 5.86
C PHE A 179 14.57 2.66 5.23
N HIS A 180 14.80 2.77 3.93
CA HIS A 180 15.69 1.92 3.17
C HIS A 180 17.13 2.46 3.21
N TYR A 181 18.09 1.59 3.51
CA TYR A 181 19.51 1.93 3.72
C TYR A 181 20.18 2.73 2.59
N LYS A 182 19.70 2.64 1.34
CA LYS A 182 20.22 3.38 0.17
C LYS A 182 19.29 4.45 -0.39
N HIS A 183 18.01 4.40 -0.07
CA HIS A 183 16.97 5.17 -0.77
C HIS A 183 16.13 6.02 0.17
N GLU A 184 16.59 6.17 1.41
CA GLU A 184 15.87 6.88 2.48
C GLU A 184 14.46 6.29 2.62
N LEU A 185 13.44 7.13 2.81
CA LEU A 185 12.07 6.68 2.97
C LEU A 185 11.51 6.15 1.64
N VAL A 186 11.00 4.92 1.65
CA VAL A 186 10.43 4.26 0.46
C VAL A 186 9.03 3.74 0.73
N TYR A 187 8.23 3.62 -0.33
CA TYR A 187 6.98 2.88 -0.32
C TYR A 187 7.16 1.60 -1.12
N GLU A 188 6.74 0.47 -0.55
CA GLU A 188 6.90 -0.84 -1.14
C GLU A 188 5.60 -1.62 -1.08
N VAL A 189 5.31 -2.35 -2.15
CA VAL A 189 4.18 -3.28 -2.24
C VAL A 189 4.68 -4.62 -2.72
N ARG A 190 4.04 -5.69 -2.24
CA ARG A 190 4.28 -7.06 -2.70
C ARG A 190 2.97 -7.82 -2.86
N GLU A 191 2.95 -8.66 -3.87
CA GLU A 191 1.92 -9.69 -4.04
C GLU A 191 2.21 -10.90 -3.15
N LYS A 192 1.23 -11.82 -3.06
CA LYS A 192 1.24 -12.98 -2.16
C LYS A 192 2.51 -13.84 -2.22
N GLY A 193 3.06 -14.05 -3.41
CA GLY A 193 4.29 -14.80 -3.67
C GLY A 193 5.57 -14.06 -3.29
N GLY A 194 5.48 -12.78 -2.94
CA GLY A 194 6.61 -11.98 -2.47
C GLY A 194 7.22 -11.06 -3.53
N HIS A 195 6.85 -11.19 -4.81
CA HIS A 195 7.33 -10.24 -5.82
C HIS A 195 6.76 -8.86 -5.56
N GLY A 196 7.54 -7.83 -5.87
CA GLY A 196 7.15 -6.48 -5.47
C GLY A 196 7.67 -5.38 -6.34
N ILE A 197 7.28 -4.18 -5.94
CA ILE A 197 7.66 -2.93 -6.57
C ILE A 197 7.92 -1.93 -5.45
N ARG A 198 8.97 -1.12 -5.64
CA ARG A 198 9.37 -0.06 -4.72
C ARG A 198 9.39 1.29 -5.41
N TRP A 199 8.89 2.29 -4.71
CA TRP A 199 8.96 3.70 -5.09
C TRP A 199 9.65 4.51 -4.00
N SER A 200 10.17 5.68 -4.36
CA SER A 200 10.51 6.71 -3.38
C SER A 200 9.27 7.07 -2.57
N HIS A 201 9.46 7.58 -1.35
CA HIS A 201 8.36 8.08 -0.54
C HIS A 201 7.44 9.05 -1.33
N GLY A 202 6.13 8.94 -1.08
CA GLY A 202 5.09 9.62 -1.83
C GLY A 202 4.86 9.08 -3.25
N GLY A 203 5.46 7.95 -3.64
CA GLY A 203 5.18 7.28 -4.92
C GLY A 203 5.75 7.98 -6.16
N LYS A 204 6.56 9.04 -5.96
CA LYS A 204 6.95 9.97 -7.02
C LYS A 204 7.85 9.34 -8.08
N ASN A 205 8.74 8.41 -7.71
CA ASN A 205 9.70 7.80 -8.62
C ASN A 205 9.75 6.30 -8.40
N LEU A 206 9.72 5.52 -9.49
CA LEU A 206 9.99 4.08 -9.44
C LEU A 206 11.46 3.86 -9.05
N ILE A 207 11.69 3.09 -7.98
CA ILE A 207 13.02 2.63 -7.58
C ILE A 207 13.35 1.32 -8.31
N GLY A 208 12.41 0.38 -8.33
CA GLY A 208 12.58 -0.87 -9.08
C GLY A 208 11.66 -1.99 -8.63
N PHE A 209 11.87 -3.16 -9.24
CA PHE A 209 11.18 -4.41 -8.95
C PHE A 209 11.94 -5.22 -7.90
N LEU A 210 11.22 -6.08 -7.19
CA LEU A 210 11.72 -6.84 -6.06
C LEU A 210 11.48 -8.34 -6.28
N GLU A 211 12.52 -9.12 -6.02
CA GLU A 211 12.45 -10.57 -5.89
C GLU A 211 11.67 -10.97 -4.62
N VAL A 212 11.31 -12.25 -4.49
CA VAL A 212 10.69 -12.78 -3.27
C VAL A 212 11.57 -12.56 -2.04
N PHE A 213 10.97 -12.51 -0.84
CA PHE A 213 11.76 -12.42 0.38
C PHE A 213 12.67 -13.65 0.51
N MET A 214 13.97 -13.40 0.76
CA MET A 214 14.88 -14.43 1.23
C MET A 214 14.68 -14.56 2.73
N ASN A 215 13.90 -15.55 3.13
CA ASN A 215 13.72 -15.88 4.53
C ASN A 215 14.86 -16.82 4.94
N GLU A 216 15.70 -16.36 5.84
CA GLU A 216 16.67 -17.19 6.58
C GLU A 216 15.99 -17.91 7.74
#